data_AF-A0A352Z170-F1
#
_entry.id   AF-A0A352Z170-F1
#
_cell.length_a   1.000
_cell.length_b   1.000
_cell.length_c   1.000
_cell.angle_alpha   90.00
_cell.angle_beta   90.00
_cell.angle_gamma   90.00
#
_symmetry.space_group_name_H-M   'P 1'
#
loop_
_entity.id
_entity.type
_entity.pdbx_description
1 polymer ?
#
loop_
_entity_poly.entity_id
_entity_poly.type
_entity_poly.pdbx_seq_one_letter_code
_entity_poly.pdbx_strand_id
1 'polypeptide(L)'
;MNCQLCQENLDAYREGRLPAGMMTQVESHLKTCDSCKRLSEIQILAGRVISVEKETDVDPFLVTRVMAQIERLDTESFENIPLVARILRPALITLSLSVAVLFGIMLGNLSRPAGNTGKIPLELALINDASLESVDILSLE
;
A
#
# COMPACT_ATOMS: atom_id res chain seq x y z
N MET A 1 -13.77 -40.56 -4.01
CA MET A 1 -12.82 -39.79 -4.83
C MET A 1 -12.27 -40.69 -5.94
N ASN A 2 -12.01 -40.14 -7.13
CA ASN A 2 -11.34 -40.86 -8.22
C ASN A 2 -9.81 -40.70 -8.14
N CYS A 3 -9.06 -41.56 -8.84
CA CYS A 3 -7.59 -41.54 -8.76
C CYS A 3 -7.00 -40.20 -9.22
N GLN A 4 -7.51 -39.62 -10.30
CA GLN A 4 -6.99 -38.37 -10.85
C GLN A 4 -7.08 -37.22 -9.83
N LEU A 5 -8.25 -37.03 -9.21
CA LEU A 5 -8.45 -36.00 -8.19
C LEU A 5 -7.58 -36.27 -6.95
N CYS A 6 -7.36 -37.53 -6.57
CA CYS A 6 -6.43 -37.89 -5.49
C CYS A 6 -5.01 -37.42 -5.80
N GLN A 7 -4.53 -37.69 -7.01
CA GLN A 7 -3.18 -37.37 -7.46
C GLN A 7 -2.97 -35.85 -7.53
N GLU A 8 -3.94 -35.11 -8.05
CA GLU A 8 -3.89 -33.63 -8.11
C GLU A 8 -3.83 -32.99 -6.72
N ASN A 9 -4.46 -33.60 -5.71
CA ASN A 9 -4.53 -33.06 -4.35
C ASN A 9 -3.45 -33.61 -3.42
N LEU A 10 -2.57 -34.49 -3.89
CA LEU A 10 -1.66 -35.26 -3.04
C LEU A 10 -0.58 -34.37 -2.39
N ASP A 11 -0.07 -33.37 -3.10
CA ASP A 11 0.89 -32.40 -2.55
C ASP A 11 0.23 -31.49 -1.50
N ALA A 12 -0.96 -30.95 -1.81
CA ALA A 12 -1.72 -30.12 -0.88
C ALA A 12 -2.16 -30.90 0.38
N TYR A 13 -2.46 -32.19 0.24
CA TYR A 13 -2.75 -33.09 1.35
C TYR A 13 -1.54 -33.22 2.28
N ARG A 14 -0.36 -33.47 1.72
CA ARG A 14 0.89 -33.61 2.50
C ARG A 14 1.28 -32.34 3.25
N GLU A 15 1.00 -31.18 2.66
CA GLU A 15 1.29 -29.88 3.26
C GLU A 15 0.19 -29.38 4.20
N GLY A 16 -0.89 -30.15 4.39
CA GLY A 16 -2.00 -29.76 5.27
C GLY A 16 -2.82 -28.57 4.75
N ARG A 17 -2.75 -28.26 3.44
CA ARG A 17 -3.42 -27.11 2.82
C ARG A 17 -4.83 -27.43 2.30
N LEU A 18 -5.29 -28.67 2.43
CA LEU A 18 -6.63 -29.07 1.99
C LEU A 18 -7.71 -28.75 3.05
N PRO A 19 -8.94 -28.41 2.63
CA PRO A 19 -10.09 -28.37 3.52
C PRO A 19 -10.31 -29.72 4.24
N ALA A 20 -10.81 -29.70 5.48
CA ALA A 20 -11.00 -30.91 6.29
C ALA A 20 -11.82 -32.01 5.57
N GLY A 21 -12.87 -31.62 4.84
CA GLY A 21 -13.69 -32.56 4.06
C GLY A 21 -12.95 -33.20 2.87
N MET A 22 -11.93 -32.52 2.31
CA MET A 22 -11.08 -33.08 1.26
C MET A 22 -9.96 -33.95 1.86
N MET A 23 -9.36 -33.56 2.99
CA MET A 23 -8.36 -34.40 3.67
C MET A 23 -8.90 -35.78 4.00
N THR A 24 -10.12 -35.87 4.54
CA THR A 24 -10.76 -37.15 4.87
C THR A 24 -11.03 -38.00 3.63
N GLN A 25 -11.43 -37.39 2.51
CA GLN A 25 -11.61 -38.11 1.25
C GLN A 25 -10.30 -38.65 0.68
N VAL A 26 -9.22 -37.85 0.76
CA VAL A 26 -7.87 -38.28 0.35
C VAL A 26 -7.37 -39.42 1.22
N GLU A 27 -7.47 -39.29 2.54
CA GLU A 27 -7.07 -40.34 3.47
C GLU A 27 -7.83 -41.66 3.26
N SER A 28 -9.15 -41.57 3.04
CA SER A 28 -9.98 -42.74 2.75
C SER A 28 -9.59 -43.42 1.43
N HIS A 29 -9.28 -42.63 0.40
CA HIS A 29 -8.84 -43.18 -0.89
C HIS A 29 -7.45 -43.82 -0.80
N LEU A 30 -6.50 -43.22 -0.08
CA LEU A 30 -5.16 -43.79 0.12
C LEU A 30 -5.20 -45.13 0.90
N LYS A 31 -6.21 -45.33 1.76
CA LYS A 31 -6.42 -46.62 2.46
C LYS A 31 -6.99 -47.73 1.56
N THR A 32 -7.67 -47.36 0.47
CA THR A 32 -8.42 -48.31 -0.38
C THR A 32 -7.82 -48.50 -1.77
N CYS A 33 -6.95 -47.58 -2.23
CA CYS A 33 -6.38 -47.58 -3.56
C CYS A 33 -4.86 -47.76 -3.52
N ASP A 34 -4.38 -48.96 -3.87
CA ASP A 34 -2.96 -49.30 -3.88
C ASP A 34 -2.13 -48.44 -4.85
N SER A 35 -2.70 -48.03 -5.99
CA SER A 35 -1.97 -47.22 -6.97
C SER A 35 -1.69 -45.81 -6.43
N CYS A 36 -2.68 -45.17 -5.83
CA CYS A 36 -2.52 -43.85 -5.21
C CYS A 36 -1.61 -43.92 -3.97
N LYS A 37 -1.69 -45.01 -3.20
CA LYS A 37 -0.78 -45.25 -2.08
C LYS A 37 0.68 -45.39 -2.53
N ARG A 38 0.96 -46.18 -3.56
CA ARG A 38 2.32 -46.31 -4.11
C ARG A 38 2.85 -44.98 -4.64
N LEU A 39 1.98 -44.19 -5.29
CA LEU A 39 2.38 -42.87 -5.77
C LEU A 39 2.76 -41.93 -4.62
N SER A 40 1.97 -41.92 -3.54
CA SER A 40 2.29 -41.09 -2.37
C SER A 40 3.60 -41.51 -1.71
N GLU A 41 3.87 -42.81 -1.61
CA GLU A 41 5.14 -43.35 -1.13
C GLU A 41 6.32 -42.91 -2.01
N ILE A 42 6.18 -42.95 -3.34
CA ILE A 42 7.21 -42.46 -4.28
C ILE A 42 7.47 -40.96 -4.09
N GLN A 43 6.42 -40.14 -3.93
CA GLN A 43 6.59 -38.71 -3.68
C GLN A 43 7.31 -38.43 -2.35
N ILE A 44 7.07 -39.24 -1.32
CA ILE A 44 7.79 -39.14 -0.04
C ILE A 44 9.26 -39.48 -0.22
N LEU A 45 9.57 -40.56 -0.95
CA LEU A 45 10.95 -40.95 -1.24
C LEU A 45 11.69 -39.88 -2.06
N ALA A 46 11.06 -39.37 -3.12
CA ALA A 46 11.62 -38.29 -3.93
C ALA A 46 11.89 -37.03 -3.08
N GLY A 47 10.94 -36.65 -2.21
CA GLY A 47 11.11 -35.54 -1.29
C GLY A 47 12.31 -35.72 -0.35
N ARG A 48 12.54 -36.94 0.16
CA ARG A 48 13.69 -37.25 1.01
C ARG A 48 15.01 -37.16 0.25
N VAL A 49 15.08 -37.67 -0.98
CA VAL A 49 16.29 -37.55 -1.81
C VAL A 49 16.60 -36.09 -2.09
N ILE A 50 15.59 -35.30 -2.46
CA ILE A 50 15.74 -33.87 -2.70
C ILE A 50 16.22 -33.15 -1.43
N SER A 51 15.69 -33.47 -0.25
CA SER A 51 16.12 -32.81 0.98
C SER A 51 17.58 -33.09 1.32
N VAL A 52 18.06 -34.31 1.06
CA VAL A 52 19.47 -34.69 1.31
C VAL A 52 20.40 -34.03 0.29
N GLU A 53 20.05 -34.05 -1.00
CA GLU A 53 20.87 -33.41 -2.06
C GLU A 53 20.88 -31.89 -1.95
N LYS A 54 19.78 -31.30 -1.48
CA LYS A 54 19.62 -29.84 -1.33
C LYS A 54 20.09 -29.33 0.03
N GLU A 55 20.60 -30.20 0.89
CA GLU A 55 21.31 -29.83 2.11
C GLU A 55 22.64 -29.17 1.70
N THR A 56 22.53 -27.92 1.31
CA THR A 56 23.63 -27.07 0.89
C THR A 56 24.19 -26.41 2.13
N ASP A 57 25.50 -26.54 2.32
CA ASP A 57 26.24 -25.77 3.31
C ASP A 57 26.08 -24.29 2.96
N VAL A 58 25.19 -23.61 3.68
CA VAL A 58 24.89 -22.21 3.42
C VAL A 58 26.12 -21.43 3.88
N ASP A 59 26.82 -20.77 2.95
CA ASP A 59 27.98 -19.93 3.28
C ASP A 59 27.61 -19.00 4.46
N PRO A 60 28.27 -19.14 5.64
CA PRO A 60 27.92 -18.39 6.84
C PRO A 60 27.99 -16.87 6.65
N PHE A 61 28.73 -16.39 5.65
CA PHE A 61 28.93 -14.97 5.36
C PHE A 61 28.05 -14.44 4.23
N LEU A 62 27.21 -15.27 3.62
CA LEU A 62 26.31 -14.83 2.55
C LEU A 62 25.36 -13.73 3.03
N VAL A 63 24.79 -13.90 4.22
CA VAL A 63 23.92 -12.89 4.83
C VAL A 63 24.67 -11.58 5.07
N THR A 64 25.88 -11.66 5.65
CA THR A 64 26.72 -10.49 5.89
C THR A 64 27.06 -9.75 4.59
N ARG A 65 27.41 -10.47 3.52
CA ARG A 65 27.73 -9.87 2.22
C ARG A 65 26.52 -9.19 1.59
N VAL A 66 25.34 -9.80 1.67
CA VAL A 66 24.09 -9.21 1.17
C VAL A 66 23.72 -7.96 1.96
N MET A 67 23.78 -8.01 3.29
CA MET A 67 23.48 -6.85 4.15
C MET A 67 24.44 -5.70 3.89
N ALA A 68 25.74 -5.97 3.77
CA ALA A 68 26.75 -4.96 3.42
C ALA A 68 26.53 -4.36 2.02
N GLN A 69 25.95 -5.11 1.08
CA GLN A 69 25.61 -4.58 -0.24
C GLN A 69 24.41 -3.62 -0.17
N ILE A 70 23.39 -3.96 0.61
CA ILE A 70 22.19 -3.12 0.80
C ILE A 70 22.59 -1.79 1.45
N GLU A 71 23.38 -1.84 2.52
CA GLU A 71 23.82 -0.64 3.26
C GLU A 71 24.63 0.33 2.36
N ARG A 72 25.45 -0.22 1.46
CA ARG A 72 26.18 0.60 0.47
C ARG A 72 25.24 1.32 -0.50
N LEU A 73 24.21 0.65 -1.01
CA LEU A 73 23.23 1.24 -1.92
C LEU A 73 22.43 2.37 -1.25
N ASP A 74 22.08 2.20 0.03
CA ASP A 74 21.40 3.24 0.80
C ASP A 74 22.32 4.44 1.07
N THR A 75 23.58 4.20 1.41
CA THR A 75 24.53 5.27 1.76
C THR A 75 24.93 6.10 0.54
N GLU A 76 25.23 5.48 -0.60
CA GLU A 76 25.62 6.19 -1.84
C GLU A 76 24.50 7.07 -2.41
N SER A 77 23.24 6.75 -2.10
CA SER A 77 22.06 7.51 -2.55
C SER A 77 21.91 8.86 -1.85
N PHE A 78 22.46 9.03 -0.64
CA PHE A 78 22.31 10.26 0.16
C PHE A 78 23.59 11.11 0.28
N GLU A 79 24.77 10.54 0.08
CA GLU A 79 26.04 11.28 0.25
C GLU A 79 26.39 12.23 -0.90
N ASN A 80 25.85 12.00 -2.11
CA ASN A 80 26.24 12.74 -3.31
C ASN A 80 25.25 13.85 -3.74
N ILE A 81 24.34 14.28 -2.87
CA ILE A 81 23.49 15.43 -3.19
C ILE A 81 24.32 16.71 -3.00
N PRO A 82 24.65 17.46 -4.08
CA PRO A 82 25.46 18.67 -3.94
C PRO A 82 24.74 19.64 -2.99
N LEU A 83 25.49 20.28 -2.09
CA LEU A 83 24.96 21.24 -1.09
C LEU A 83 24.05 22.30 -1.74
N VAL A 84 24.32 22.65 -2.99
CA VAL A 84 23.50 23.52 -3.83
C VAL A 84 22.08 22.96 -4.01
N ALA A 85 21.91 21.68 -4.36
CA ALA A 85 20.60 21.05 -4.53
C ALA A 85 19.81 20.91 -3.21
N ARG A 86 20.52 20.81 -2.08
CA ARG A 86 19.92 20.75 -0.73
C ARG A 86 19.29 22.08 -0.31
N ILE A 87 19.83 23.21 -0.74
CA ILE A 87 19.32 24.56 -0.42
C ILE A 87 18.36 25.06 -1.52
N LEU A 88 18.63 24.74 -2.79
CA LEU A 88 17.85 25.23 -3.92
C LEU A 88 16.42 24.68 -3.94
N ARG A 89 16.22 23.41 -3.56
CA ARG A 89 14.89 22.78 -3.52
C ARG A 89 13.92 23.46 -2.55
N PRO A 90 14.23 23.65 -1.25
CA PRO A 90 13.31 24.33 -0.34
C PRO A 90 13.11 25.80 -0.73
N ALA A 91 14.15 26.49 -1.23
CA ALA A 91 14.05 27.88 -1.66
C ALA A 91 13.08 28.07 -2.84
N LEU A 92 13.08 27.15 -3.82
CA LEU A 92 12.16 27.20 -4.96
C LEU A 92 10.70 26.95 -4.55
N ILE A 93 10.46 26.07 -3.57
CA ILE A 93 9.12 25.81 -3.04
C ILE A 93 8.57 27.04 -2.32
N THR A 94 9.38 27.68 -1.48
CA THR A 94 8.95 28.91 -0.78
C THR A 94 8.72 30.06 -1.76
N LEU A 95 9.58 30.19 -2.77
CA LEU A 95 9.45 31.21 -3.81
C LEU A 95 8.16 31.02 -4.62
N SER A 96 7.85 29.80 -5.04
CA SER A 96 6.64 29.52 -5.83
C SER A 96 5.37 29.80 -5.03
N LEU A 97 5.35 29.46 -3.74
CA LEU A 97 4.24 29.78 -2.84
C LEU A 97 4.04 31.29 -2.72
N SER A 98 5.11 32.05 -2.49
CA SER A 98 5.04 33.51 -2.40
C SER A 98 4.53 34.14 -3.70
N VAL A 99 5.03 33.68 -4.86
CA VAL A 99 4.57 34.14 -6.17
C VAL A 99 3.09 33.84 -6.39
N ALA A 100 2.63 32.64 -6.04
CA ALA A 100 1.23 32.24 -6.20
C ALA A 100 0.28 33.11 -5.35
N VAL A 101 0.64 33.40 -4.10
CA VAL A 101 -0.14 34.29 -3.22
C VAL A 101 -0.23 35.70 -3.81
N LEU A 102 0.89 36.24 -4.27
CA LEU A 102 0.96 37.59 -4.84
C LEU A 102 0.14 37.70 -6.14
N PHE A 103 0.21 36.67 -6.98
CA PHE A 103 -0.62 36.56 -8.18
C PHE A 103 -2.11 36.48 -7.83
N GLY A 104 -2.48 35.67 -6.83
CA GLY A 104 -3.87 35.56 -6.37
C GLY A 104 -4.42 36.90 -5.88
N ILE A 105 -3.63 37.67 -5.13
CA ILE A 105 -4.02 39.01 -4.67
C ILE A 105 -4.23 39.96 -5.87
N MET A 106 -3.33 39.95 -6.86
CA MET A 106 -3.48 40.80 -8.04
C MET A 106 -4.70 40.44 -8.87
N LEU A 107 -4.95 39.15 -9.14
CA LEU A 107 -6.16 38.72 -9.86
C LEU A 107 -7.43 39.08 -9.10
N GLY A 108 -7.46 38.88 -7.78
CA GLY A 108 -8.60 39.26 -6.95
C GLY A 108 -8.88 40.76 -6.97
N ASN A 109 -7.84 41.59 -6.99
CA ASN A 109 -7.99 43.05 -7.06
C ASN A 109 -8.47 43.53 -8.44
N LEU A 110 -8.03 42.88 -9.53
CA LEU A 110 -8.50 43.18 -10.89
C LEU A 110 -9.97 42.78 -11.09
N SER A 111 -10.43 41.75 -10.39
CA SER A 111 -11.82 41.29 -10.45
C SER A 111 -12.77 42.10 -9.56
N ARG A 112 -12.25 43.13 -8.87
CA ARG A 112 -13.07 44.07 -8.10
C ARG A 112 -13.75 45.02 -9.09
N PRO A 113 -15.07 44.91 -9.31
CA PRO A 113 -15.74 45.72 -10.32
C PRO A 113 -15.53 47.21 -10.02
N ALA A 114 -15.13 47.95 -11.05
CA ALA A 114 -14.98 49.40 -10.99
C ALA A 114 -16.24 50.01 -10.35
N GLY A 115 -16.03 50.83 -9.31
CA GLY A 115 -17.06 51.30 -8.41
C GLY A 115 -18.32 51.76 -9.12
N ASN A 116 -19.39 50.97 -9.00
CA ASN A 116 -20.72 51.53 -9.08
C ASN A 116 -20.97 52.22 -7.74
N THR A 117 -20.74 53.53 -7.70
CA THR A 117 -21.17 54.44 -6.63
C THR A 117 -22.71 54.57 -6.63
N GLY A 118 -23.41 53.44 -6.63
CA GLY A 118 -24.82 53.36 -6.27
C GLY A 118 -24.86 53.21 -4.77
N LYS A 119 -25.26 54.28 -4.07
CA LYS A 119 -25.54 54.28 -2.63
C LYS A 119 -26.27 53.00 -2.28
N ILE A 120 -25.66 52.17 -1.44
CA ILE A 120 -26.35 51.04 -0.82
C ILE A 120 -27.59 51.64 -0.17
N PRO A 121 -28.82 51.21 -0.52
CA PRO A 121 -30.01 51.79 0.10
C PRO A 121 -29.88 51.59 1.60
N LEU A 122 -30.13 52.65 2.38
CA LEU A 122 -29.91 52.68 3.84
C LEU A 122 -30.56 51.47 4.52
N GLU A 123 -31.70 51.02 4.00
CA GLU A 123 -32.40 49.80 4.38
C GLU A 123 -31.52 48.55 4.34
N LEU A 124 -30.74 48.33 3.26
CA LEU A 124 -29.85 47.17 3.12
C LEU A 124 -28.60 47.26 4.01
N ALA A 125 -28.14 48.47 4.32
CA ALA A 125 -27.02 48.68 5.23
C ALA A 125 -27.42 48.53 6.72
N LEU A 126 -28.72 48.62 7.01
CA LEU A 126 -29.31 48.43 8.34
C LEU A 126 -29.86 47.02 8.56
N ILE A 127 -29.78 46.12 7.57
CA ILE A 127 -30.08 44.71 7.78
C ILE A 127 -29.02 44.15 8.73
N ASN A 128 -29.45 43.90 9.97
CA ASN A 128 -28.63 43.27 10.98
C ASN A 128 -28.55 41.77 10.71
N ASP A 129 -27.55 41.38 9.91
CA ASP A 129 -27.31 39.98 9.51
C ASP A 129 -27.21 39.04 10.72
N ALA A 130 -26.61 39.52 11.82
CA ALA A 130 -26.49 38.79 13.08
C ALA A 130 -27.84 38.47 13.76
N SER A 131 -28.91 39.22 13.45
CA SER A 131 -30.27 38.90 13.93
C SER A 131 -30.95 37.81 13.10
N LEU A 132 -30.65 37.72 11.80
CA LEU A 132 -31.22 36.71 10.90
C LEU A 132 -30.56 35.34 11.09
N GLU A 133 -29.31 35.29 11.55
CA GLU A 133 -28.61 34.05 11.93
C GLU A 133 -28.75 33.69 13.41
N SER A 134 -29.57 34.41 14.18
CA SER A 134 -29.72 34.14 15.61
C SER A 134 -30.38 32.79 15.86
N VAL A 135 -29.70 31.97 16.66
CA VAL A 135 -30.09 30.59 17.01
C VAL A 135 -31.48 30.53 17.67
N ASP A 136 -31.91 31.63 18.31
CA ASP A 136 -33.23 31.76 18.93
C ASP A 136 -34.38 31.62 17.92
N ILE A 137 -34.25 32.13 16.68
CA ILE A 137 -35.27 32.00 15.63
C ILE A 137 -35.40 30.56 15.15
N LEU A 138 -34.29 29.81 15.11
CA LEU A 138 -34.27 28.40 14.73
C LEU A 138 -34.71 27.46 15.86
N SER A 139 -34.91 27.99 17.07
CA SER A 139 -35.34 27.22 18.24
C SER A 139 -36.83 27.36 18.56
N LEU A 140 -37.56 28.17 17.77
CA LEU A 140 -38.99 28.45 17.92
C LEU A 140 -39.89 27.60 16.99
N GLU A 141 -39.33 26.56 16.35
CA GLU A 141 -40.10 25.52 15.64
C GLU A 141 -39.97 24.16 16.32
#